data_AF-A0A2S6U5D0-F1
#
_entry.id   AF-A0A2S6U5D0-F1
#
_cell.length_a   1.000
_cell.length_b   1.000
_cell.length_c   1.000
_cell.angle_alpha   90.00
_cell.angle_beta   90.00
_cell.angle_gamma   90.00
#
_symmetry.space_group_name_H-M   'P 1'
#
loop_
_entity.id
_entity.type
_entity.pdbx_description
1 polymer ?
#
loop_
_entity_poly.entity_id
_entity_poly.type
_entity_poly.pdbx_seq_one_letter_code
_entity_poly.pdbx_strand_id
1 'polypeptide(L)'
;MPQDTAALAAGGTILAADGVPLKTKLSQAYRLRRLRALGLVLPLFVFILISFLIPIVDMLFNSVDNPLLSEKLPKTLQILEKWDGQDLPDEVTYETIAKELKLRRLSRDLGQVASRLNFEKGGMRSLMTKSGRKLNKVKHGPYKEALIKIDKRWGQREIWATIKLIGNRYTTVHYLAAVDHHYDANGNIVPQPEVRQIY
;
A
#
# COMPACT_ATOMS: atom_id res chain seq x y z
N MET A 1 52.12 -40.19 56.68
CA MET A 1 50.64 -40.29 56.70
C MET A 1 50.09 -38.90 56.88
N PRO A 2 49.16 -38.45 56.03
CA PRO A 2 49.48 -37.49 54.97
C PRO A 2 49.26 -36.02 55.36
N GLN A 3 50.13 -35.17 54.80
CA GLN A 3 49.97 -33.73 54.74
C GLN A 3 49.08 -33.41 53.55
N ASP A 4 47.85 -32.95 53.78
CA ASP A 4 47.06 -32.28 52.75
C ASP A 4 47.32 -30.78 52.85
N THR A 5 48.45 -30.39 52.25
CA THR A 5 48.75 -29.01 51.91
C THR A 5 47.69 -28.50 50.95
N ALA A 6 46.78 -27.67 51.44
CA ALA A 6 45.96 -26.80 50.61
C ALA A 6 46.90 -25.90 49.81
N ALA A 7 47.16 -26.28 48.56
CA ALA A 7 48.03 -25.54 47.66
C ALA A 7 47.38 -24.19 47.34
N LEU A 8 47.92 -23.14 47.97
CA LEU A 8 47.77 -21.76 47.50
C LEU A 8 48.43 -21.65 46.11
N ALA A 9 47.65 -21.86 45.06
CA ALA A 9 48.05 -21.44 43.72
C ALA A 9 47.86 -19.92 43.60
N ALA A 10 48.99 -19.22 43.50
CA ALA A 10 49.06 -17.80 43.20
C ALA A 10 48.22 -17.45 41.94
N GLY A 11 47.33 -16.46 42.05
CA GLY A 11 46.51 -15.97 40.93
C GLY A 11 45.03 -16.37 40.93
N GLY A 12 44.34 -16.15 42.06
CA GLY A 12 42.95 -15.64 42.05
C GLY A 12 41.86 -16.44 41.32
N THR A 13 41.90 -17.78 41.29
CA THR A 13 40.80 -18.58 40.72
C THR A 13 40.34 -19.66 41.69
N ILE A 14 39.17 -19.46 42.30
CA ILE A 14 38.53 -20.46 43.19
C ILE A 14 37.98 -21.59 42.32
N LEU A 15 38.47 -22.81 42.57
CA LEU A 15 38.07 -24.04 41.86
C LEU A 15 36.93 -24.75 42.61
N ALA A 16 36.00 -25.37 41.86
CA ALA A 16 35.00 -26.28 42.44
C ALA A 16 35.65 -27.64 42.80
N ALA A 17 34.94 -28.49 43.56
CA ALA A 17 35.43 -29.78 44.06
C ALA A 17 35.92 -30.78 42.98
N ASP A 18 35.68 -30.49 41.70
CA ASP A 18 36.09 -31.27 40.54
C ASP A 18 37.09 -30.55 39.62
N GLY A 19 37.77 -29.50 40.10
CA GLY A 19 38.89 -28.85 39.42
C GLY A 19 38.51 -27.83 38.33
N VAL A 20 37.22 -27.62 38.08
CA VAL A 20 36.74 -26.60 37.12
C VAL A 20 36.59 -25.25 37.84
N PRO A 21 37.02 -24.13 37.23
CA PRO A 21 36.83 -22.80 37.80
C PRO A 21 35.36 -22.52 38.14
N LEU A 22 35.08 -22.04 39.35
CA LEU A 22 33.70 -21.82 39.81
C LEU A 22 32.92 -20.85 38.90
N LYS A 23 33.62 -19.86 38.31
CA LYS A 23 33.05 -18.87 37.36
C LYS A 23 32.53 -19.49 36.07
N THR A 24 33.18 -20.53 35.54
CA THR A 24 32.73 -21.20 34.31
C THR A 24 31.51 -22.07 34.57
N LYS A 25 31.43 -22.76 35.71
CA LYS A 25 30.21 -23.49 36.10
C LYS A 25 29.04 -22.57 36.40
N LEU A 26 29.27 -21.43 37.07
CA LEU A 26 28.23 -20.42 37.28
C LEU A 26 27.68 -19.92 35.94
N SER A 27 28.54 -19.49 35.01
CA SER A 27 28.10 -18.91 33.73
C SER A 27 27.34 -19.91 32.84
N GLN A 28 27.72 -21.19 32.86
CA GLN A 28 26.98 -22.26 32.16
C GLN A 28 25.61 -22.51 32.80
N ALA A 29 25.52 -22.57 34.13
CA ALA A 29 24.26 -22.71 34.85
C ALA A 29 23.32 -21.52 34.60
N TYR A 30 23.86 -20.30 34.53
CA TYR A 30 23.09 -19.10 34.19
C TYR A 30 22.56 -19.13 32.74
N ARG A 31 23.35 -19.60 31.76
CA ARG A 31 22.90 -19.71 30.35
C ARG A 31 21.74 -20.68 30.19
N LEU A 32 21.81 -21.87 30.81
CA LEU A 32 20.74 -22.85 30.75
C LEU A 32 19.45 -22.35 31.41
N ARG A 33 19.55 -21.68 32.57
CA ARG A 33 18.40 -21.07 33.24
C ARG A 33 17.80 -19.94 32.40
N ARG A 34 18.62 -19.12 31.76
CA ARG A 34 18.17 -18.04 30.85
C ARG A 34 17.50 -18.58 29.59
N LEU A 35 18.03 -19.64 28.98
CA LEU A 35 17.41 -20.30 27.83
C LEU A 35 16.08 -20.97 28.18
N ARG A 36 15.96 -21.58 29.38
CA ARG A 36 14.67 -22.11 29.87
C ARG A 36 13.65 -21.01 30.13
N ALA A 37 14.06 -19.90 30.76
CA ALA A 37 13.20 -18.74 30.98
C ALA A 37 12.77 -18.11 29.64
N LEU A 38 13.68 -17.98 28.68
CA LEU A 38 13.37 -17.55 27.32
C LEU A 38 12.42 -18.53 26.63
N GLY A 39 12.63 -19.84 26.75
CA GLY A 39 11.76 -20.88 26.18
C GLY A 39 10.33 -20.86 26.74
N LEU A 40 10.13 -20.38 27.98
CA LEU A 40 8.78 -20.19 28.56
C LEU A 40 8.06 -18.96 27.99
N VAL A 41 8.80 -17.91 27.60
CA VAL A 41 8.23 -16.64 27.10
C VAL A 41 8.16 -16.60 25.56
N LEU A 42 9.05 -17.33 24.89
CA LEU A 42 9.17 -17.42 23.44
C LEU A 42 7.84 -17.75 22.73
N PRO A 43 7.02 -18.73 23.19
CA PRO A 43 5.80 -19.11 22.48
C PRO A 43 4.79 -17.96 22.42
N LEU A 44 4.60 -17.28 23.56
CA LEU A 44 3.71 -16.12 23.64
C LEU A 44 4.25 -14.94 22.82
N PHE A 45 5.57 -14.71 22.88
CA PHE A 45 6.20 -13.63 22.11
C PHE A 45 6.10 -13.86 20.60
N VAL A 46 6.36 -15.08 20.12
CA VAL A 46 6.19 -15.45 18.71
C VAL A 46 4.73 -15.35 18.29
N PHE A 47 3.79 -15.78 19.14
CA PHE A 47 2.36 -15.63 18.87
C PHE A 47 1.97 -14.15 18.68
N ILE A 48 2.44 -13.26 19.55
CA ILE A 48 2.22 -11.82 19.43
C ILE A 48 2.87 -11.27 18.15
N LEU A 49 4.12 -11.64 17.87
CA LEU A 49 4.78 -11.23 16.63
C LEU A 49 3.99 -11.66 15.41
N ILE A 50 3.55 -12.92 15.32
CA ILE A 50 2.77 -13.40 14.18
C ILE A 50 1.41 -12.69 14.09
N SER A 51 0.68 -12.60 15.20
CA SER A 51 -0.68 -12.04 15.23
C SER A 51 -0.73 -10.52 15.02
N PHE A 52 0.34 -9.79 15.33
CA PHE A 52 0.39 -8.34 15.10
C PHE A 52 1.23 -7.98 13.87
N LEU A 53 2.43 -8.54 13.72
CA LEU A 53 3.35 -8.17 12.63
C LEU A 53 2.80 -8.59 11.26
N ILE A 54 2.22 -9.79 11.12
CA ILE A 54 1.67 -10.22 9.83
C ILE A 54 0.51 -9.30 9.41
N PRO A 55 -0.53 -9.05 10.25
CA PRO A 55 -1.60 -8.14 9.85
C PRO A 55 -1.13 -6.69 9.64
N ILE A 56 -0.14 -6.20 10.38
CA ILE A 56 0.41 -4.84 10.16
C ILE A 56 1.09 -4.77 8.79
N VAL A 57 1.94 -5.76 8.47
CA VAL A 57 2.62 -5.83 7.17
C VAL A 57 1.61 -5.99 6.04
N ASP A 58 0.62 -6.88 6.20
CA ASP A 58 -0.46 -7.09 5.24
C ASP A 58 -1.29 -5.80 5.05
N MET A 59 -1.62 -5.09 6.12
CA MET A 59 -2.30 -3.79 6.02
C MET A 59 -1.43 -2.72 5.35
N LEU A 60 -0.12 -2.71 5.61
CA LEU A 60 0.81 -1.77 4.99
C LEU A 60 0.90 -1.99 3.47
N PHE A 61 1.04 -3.24 3.03
CA PHE A 61 1.04 -3.59 1.61
C PHE A 61 -0.33 -3.35 0.97
N ASN A 62 -1.43 -3.75 1.61
CA ASN A 62 -2.79 -3.49 1.09
C ASN A 62 -3.13 -1.99 1.01
N SER A 63 -2.49 -1.13 1.83
CA SER A 63 -2.68 0.32 1.79
C SER A 63 -1.95 1.01 0.62
N VAL A 64 -0.96 0.36 0.03
CA VAL A 64 -0.19 0.88 -1.13
C VAL A 64 -0.59 0.17 -2.42
N ASP A 65 -0.83 -1.14 -2.34
CA ASP A 65 -1.05 -2.05 -3.46
C ASP A 65 -2.52 -2.46 -3.59
N ASN A 66 -3.44 -1.50 -3.67
CA ASN A 66 -4.75 -1.79 -4.23
C ASN A 66 -4.82 -1.29 -5.68
N PRO A 67 -4.42 -2.11 -6.68
CA PRO A 67 -4.50 -1.81 -8.11
C PRO A 67 -5.96 -1.79 -8.62
N LEU A 68 -6.90 -1.30 -7.81
CA LEU A 68 -8.33 -1.27 -8.07
C LEU A 68 -8.62 -0.71 -9.47
N LEU A 69 -7.95 0.38 -9.87
CA LEU A 69 -8.19 0.97 -11.18
C LEU A 69 -7.66 0.09 -12.31
N SER A 70 -6.45 -0.45 -12.20
CA SER A 70 -5.90 -1.39 -13.20
C SER A 70 -6.66 -2.71 -13.28
N GLU A 71 -7.32 -3.13 -12.20
CA GLU A 71 -8.18 -4.33 -12.21
C GLU A 71 -9.56 -4.04 -12.81
N LYS A 72 -10.15 -2.87 -12.50
CA LYS A 72 -11.54 -2.55 -12.86
C LYS A 72 -11.68 -1.80 -14.18
N LEU A 73 -10.66 -1.06 -14.62
CA LEU A 73 -10.61 -0.31 -15.88
C LEU A 73 -9.36 -0.67 -16.74
N PRO A 74 -9.03 -1.96 -16.91
CA PRO A 74 -7.76 -2.38 -17.51
C PRO A 74 -7.58 -1.87 -18.93
N LYS A 75 -8.65 -1.86 -19.75
CA LYS A 75 -8.55 -1.49 -21.17
C LYS A 75 -8.39 0.01 -21.32
N THR A 76 -9.14 0.79 -20.55
CA THR A 76 -9.01 2.25 -20.57
C THR A 76 -7.59 2.66 -20.21
N LEU A 77 -7.01 2.04 -19.18
CA LEU A 77 -5.67 2.37 -18.73
C LEU A 77 -4.58 1.97 -19.71
N GLN A 78 -4.73 0.81 -20.36
CA GLN A 78 -3.81 0.38 -21.42
C GLN A 78 -3.79 1.36 -22.62
N ILE A 79 -4.94 1.94 -22.97
CA ILE A 79 -5.02 2.95 -24.05
C ILE A 79 -4.42 4.27 -23.56
N LEU A 80 -4.79 4.71 -22.36
CA LEU A 80 -4.30 5.97 -21.78
C LEU A 80 -2.79 5.95 -21.51
N GLU A 81 -2.18 4.78 -21.31
CA GLU A 81 -0.73 4.65 -21.18
C GLU A 81 -0.01 5.27 -22.38
N LYS A 82 -0.54 5.02 -23.59
CA LYS A 82 -0.01 5.52 -24.87
C LYS A 82 -0.41 6.95 -25.21
N TRP A 83 -1.39 7.50 -24.51
CA TRP A 83 -1.84 8.88 -24.72
C TRP A 83 -0.80 9.87 -24.19
N ASP A 84 -0.47 10.89 -24.99
CA ASP A 84 0.59 11.87 -24.73
C ASP A 84 0.27 12.85 -23.58
N GLY A 85 -0.99 12.93 -23.17
CA GLY A 85 -1.43 13.80 -22.10
C GLY A 85 -1.70 15.25 -22.52
N GLN A 86 -1.59 15.63 -23.80
CA GLN A 86 -1.72 17.02 -24.24
C GLN A 86 -3.18 17.38 -24.59
N ASP A 87 -3.79 16.64 -25.52
CA ASP A 87 -5.16 16.87 -25.98
C ASP A 87 -6.17 15.90 -25.36
N LEU A 88 -7.46 16.08 -25.64
CA LEU A 88 -8.45 15.07 -25.24
C LEU A 88 -8.16 13.73 -25.93
N PRO A 89 -8.34 12.59 -25.23
CA PRO A 89 -8.17 11.28 -25.85
C PRO A 89 -9.07 11.06 -27.07
N ASP A 90 -8.70 10.06 -27.86
CA ASP A 90 -9.44 9.65 -29.04
C ASP A 90 -10.80 9.00 -28.71
N GLU A 91 -11.66 8.88 -29.71
CA GLU A 91 -12.99 8.28 -29.56
C GLU A 91 -12.93 6.85 -29.02
N VAL A 92 -11.88 6.10 -29.35
CA VAL A 92 -11.65 4.72 -28.87
C VAL A 92 -11.49 4.70 -27.35
N THR A 93 -10.78 5.68 -26.77
CA THR A 93 -10.66 5.83 -25.32
C THR A 93 -12.02 6.12 -24.66
N TYR A 94 -12.82 7.02 -25.24
CA TYR A 94 -14.17 7.35 -24.75
C TYR A 94 -15.12 6.15 -24.82
N GLU A 95 -15.09 5.40 -25.91
CA GLU A 95 -15.86 4.17 -26.07
C GLU A 95 -15.46 3.12 -25.03
N THR A 96 -14.15 2.95 -24.83
CA THR A 96 -13.61 1.94 -23.91
C THR A 96 -14.03 2.21 -22.48
N ILE A 97 -13.85 3.45 -22.00
CA ILE A 97 -14.27 3.79 -20.64
C ILE A 97 -15.78 3.73 -20.49
N ALA A 98 -16.56 4.10 -21.52
CA ALA A 98 -18.01 3.99 -21.47
C ALA A 98 -18.47 2.53 -21.30
N LYS A 99 -17.86 1.61 -22.04
CA LYS A 99 -18.12 0.16 -21.93
C LYS A 99 -17.73 -0.37 -20.55
N GLU A 100 -16.55 0.00 -20.05
CA GLU A 100 -16.10 -0.44 -18.73
C GLU A 100 -16.97 0.14 -17.61
N LEU A 101 -17.36 1.41 -17.65
CA LEU A 101 -18.27 2.02 -16.66
C LEU A 101 -19.65 1.35 -16.65
N LYS A 102 -20.19 0.97 -17.81
CA LYS A 102 -21.43 0.18 -17.89
C LYS A 102 -21.27 -1.17 -17.20
N LEU A 103 -20.19 -1.88 -17.53
CA LEU A 103 -19.88 -3.18 -16.94
C LEU A 103 -19.74 -3.08 -15.43
N ARG A 104 -18.93 -2.13 -14.94
CA ARG A 104 -18.70 -1.89 -13.50
C ARG A 104 -19.97 -1.48 -12.75
N ARG A 105 -20.91 -0.82 -13.44
CA ARG A 105 -22.21 -0.52 -12.86
C ARG A 105 -23.04 -1.79 -12.66
N LEU A 106 -23.03 -2.70 -13.63
CA LEU A 106 -23.76 -3.96 -13.56
C LEU A 106 -23.18 -4.87 -12.46
N SER A 107 -21.86 -4.92 -12.32
CA SER A 107 -21.16 -5.67 -11.25
C SER A 107 -21.15 -4.99 -9.88
N ARG A 108 -21.79 -3.82 -9.74
CA ARG A 108 -21.91 -3.05 -8.47
C ARG A 108 -20.58 -2.60 -7.84
N ASP A 109 -19.48 -2.62 -8.58
CA ASP A 109 -18.14 -2.21 -8.13
C ASP A 109 -17.74 -0.80 -8.62
N LEU A 110 -18.56 -0.16 -9.48
CA LEU A 110 -18.36 1.23 -9.90
C LEU A 110 -18.22 2.22 -8.72
N GLY A 111 -18.90 1.96 -7.60
CA GLY A 111 -18.81 2.81 -6.41
C GLY A 111 -17.41 2.84 -5.79
N GLN A 112 -16.70 1.71 -5.81
CA GLN A 112 -15.34 1.60 -5.28
C GLN A 112 -14.36 2.37 -6.16
N VAL A 113 -14.42 2.15 -7.49
CA VAL A 113 -13.61 2.89 -8.49
C VAL A 113 -13.84 4.40 -8.37
N ALA A 114 -15.10 4.81 -8.28
CA ALA A 114 -15.50 6.20 -8.15
C ALA A 114 -14.99 6.84 -6.86
N SER A 115 -14.93 6.08 -5.76
CA SER A 115 -14.44 6.58 -4.47
C SER A 115 -12.91 6.71 -4.47
N ARG A 116 -12.18 5.72 -5.01
CA ARG A 116 -10.71 5.78 -5.14
C ARG A 116 -10.24 6.99 -5.96
N LEU A 117 -10.92 7.27 -7.07
CA LEU A 117 -10.66 8.45 -7.91
C LEU A 117 -11.00 9.77 -7.19
N ASN A 118 -11.97 9.75 -6.27
CA ASN A 118 -12.43 10.95 -5.56
C ASN A 118 -11.51 11.39 -4.44
N PHE A 119 -10.74 10.47 -3.85
CA PHE A 119 -9.68 10.82 -2.90
C PHE A 119 -8.67 11.77 -3.55
N GLU A 120 -8.29 11.47 -4.79
CA GLU A 120 -7.30 12.24 -5.55
C GLU A 120 -7.90 13.55 -6.07
N LYS A 121 -9.08 13.47 -6.69
CA LYS A 121 -9.75 14.64 -7.24
C LYS A 121 -11.22 14.74 -6.82
N GLY A 122 -11.54 15.85 -6.16
CA GLY A 122 -12.90 16.20 -5.77
C GLY A 122 -13.88 16.12 -6.95
N GLY A 123 -15.02 15.48 -6.72
CA GLY A 123 -16.11 15.39 -7.69
C GLY A 123 -16.04 14.17 -8.62
N MET A 124 -14.95 13.40 -8.65
CA MET A 124 -14.85 12.17 -9.46
C MET A 124 -15.93 11.15 -9.10
N ARG A 125 -16.31 11.05 -7.82
CA ARG A 125 -17.37 10.13 -7.40
C ARG A 125 -18.69 10.43 -8.10
N SER A 126 -19.07 11.70 -8.15
CA SER A 126 -20.28 12.15 -8.83
C SER A 126 -20.19 11.93 -10.34
N LEU A 127 -19.02 12.18 -10.94
CA LEU A 127 -18.77 12.01 -12.37
C LEU A 127 -19.00 10.55 -12.79
N MET A 128 -18.29 9.62 -12.14
CA MET A 128 -18.32 8.21 -12.48
C MET A 128 -19.70 7.59 -12.23
N THR A 129 -20.33 7.90 -11.09
CA THR A 129 -21.66 7.36 -10.77
C THR A 129 -22.75 7.92 -11.69
N LYS A 130 -22.71 9.21 -12.04
CA LYS A 130 -23.64 9.83 -13.00
C LYS A 130 -23.44 9.25 -14.39
N SER A 131 -22.20 9.07 -14.83
CA SER A 131 -21.87 8.43 -16.10
C SER A 131 -22.39 7.01 -16.18
N GLY A 132 -22.05 6.14 -15.22
CA GLY A 132 -22.57 4.78 -15.21
C GLY A 132 -24.10 4.74 -15.27
N ARG A 133 -24.79 5.60 -14.52
CA ARG A 133 -26.26 5.68 -14.55
C ARG A 133 -26.81 6.08 -15.92
N LYS A 134 -26.27 7.13 -16.54
CA LYS A 134 -26.81 7.69 -17.78
C LYS A 134 -26.36 6.94 -19.04
N LEU A 135 -25.21 6.26 -19.00
CA LEU A 135 -24.68 5.48 -20.11
C LEU A 135 -25.60 4.31 -20.53
N ASN A 136 -26.45 3.80 -19.63
CA ASN A 136 -27.46 2.79 -19.99
C ASN A 136 -28.40 3.25 -21.11
N LYS A 137 -28.57 4.57 -21.30
CA LYS A 137 -29.40 5.16 -22.38
C LYS A 137 -28.64 5.33 -23.70
N VAL A 138 -27.32 5.19 -23.68
CA VAL A 138 -26.44 5.37 -24.85
C VAL A 138 -26.15 4.00 -25.43
N LYS A 139 -26.76 3.65 -26.57
CA LYS A 139 -26.58 2.33 -27.22
C LYS A 139 -25.42 2.30 -28.22
N HIS A 140 -25.24 3.39 -28.96
CA HIS A 140 -24.22 3.54 -30.00
C HIS A 140 -23.49 4.88 -29.84
N GLY A 141 -22.30 4.97 -30.43
CA GLY A 141 -21.48 6.19 -30.43
C GLY A 141 -22.06 7.29 -31.33
N PRO A 142 -21.42 8.49 -31.33
CA PRO A 142 -20.14 8.78 -30.69
C PRO A 142 -20.23 8.89 -29.16
N TYR A 143 -19.36 8.16 -28.47
CA TYR A 143 -19.24 8.10 -27.02
C TYR A 143 -18.60 9.36 -26.45
N LYS A 144 -17.71 10.05 -27.18
CA LYS A 144 -17.13 11.32 -26.74
C LYS A 144 -18.21 12.36 -26.47
N GLU A 145 -19.05 12.63 -27.46
CA GLU A 145 -20.15 13.58 -27.33
C GLU A 145 -21.16 13.14 -26.28
N ALA A 146 -21.48 11.84 -26.24
CA ALA A 146 -22.42 11.31 -25.26
C ALA A 146 -21.94 11.49 -23.81
N LEU A 147 -20.66 11.20 -23.53
CA LEU A 147 -20.07 11.39 -22.21
C LEU A 147 -19.98 12.86 -21.82
N ILE A 148 -19.57 13.74 -22.73
CA ILE A 148 -19.51 15.19 -22.49
C ILE A 148 -20.93 15.76 -22.23
N LYS A 149 -21.94 15.26 -22.95
CA LYS A 149 -23.36 15.64 -22.73
C LYS A 149 -23.88 15.14 -21.40
N ILE A 150 -23.46 13.95 -20.96
CA ILE A 150 -23.78 13.41 -19.63
C ILE A 150 -23.18 14.32 -18.55
N ASP A 151 -21.90 14.67 -18.68
CA ASP A 151 -21.19 15.55 -17.77
C ASP A 151 -20.02 16.25 -18.49
N LYS A 152 -20.02 17.59 -18.49
CA LYS A 152 -19.06 18.41 -19.23
C LYS A 152 -17.60 18.14 -18.83
N ARG A 153 -17.36 17.60 -17.62
CA ARG A 153 -16.02 17.26 -17.14
C ARG A 153 -15.32 16.21 -17.99
N TRP A 154 -16.04 15.35 -18.70
CA TRP A 154 -15.42 14.43 -19.68
C TRP A 154 -14.69 15.14 -20.83
N GLY A 155 -15.00 16.42 -21.05
CA GLY A 155 -14.29 17.28 -22.00
C GLY A 155 -13.09 18.01 -21.40
N GLN A 156 -12.68 17.69 -20.17
CA GLN A 156 -11.52 18.27 -19.51
C GLN A 156 -10.36 17.27 -19.54
N ARG A 157 -9.23 17.68 -20.13
CA ARG A 157 -7.96 16.91 -20.17
C ARG A 157 -7.57 16.37 -18.79
N GLU A 158 -7.76 17.20 -17.77
CA GLU A 158 -7.39 16.89 -16.39
C GLU A 158 -8.09 15.64 -15.84
N ILE A 159 -9.32 15.32 -16.27
CA ILE A 159 -10.02 14.09 -15.86
C ILE A 159 -9.27 12.86 -16.38
N TRP A 160 -8.83 12.90 -17.63
CA TRP A 160 -8.10 11.81 -18.27
C TRP A 160 -6.70 11.65 -17.68
N ALA A 161 -6.01 12.77 -17.43
CA ALA A 161 -4.71 12.78 -16.76
C ALA A 161 -4.82 12.15 -15.36
N THR A 162 -5.86 12.51 -14.60
CA THR A 162 -6.13 11.93 -13.27
C THR A 162 -6.35 10.42 -13.36
N ILE A 163 -7.16 9.95 -14.31
CA ILE A 163 -7.42 8.51 -14.50
C ILE A 163 -6.12 7.76 -14.86
N LYS A 164 -5.32 8.31 -15.77
CA LYS A 164 -4.02 7.73 -16.17
C LYS A 164 -3.06 7.65 -14.99
N LEU A 165 -2.91 8.74 -14.24
CA LEU A 165 -1.99 8.84 -13.10
C LEU A 165 -2.29 7.79 -12.03
N ILE A 166 -3.57 7.66 -11.66
CA ILE A 166 -4.01 6.77 -10.57
C ILE A 166 -4.05 5.31 -11.01
N GLY A 167 -4.29 5.07 -12.31
CA GLY A 167 -4.36 3.72 -12.85
C GLY A 167 -3.02 3.03 -13.07
N ASN A 168 -1.90 3.71 -12.88
CA ASN A 168 -0.59 3.05 -12.95
C ASN A 168 -0.48 2.02 -11.82
N ARG A 169 -0.10 0.77 -12.15
CA ARG A 169 0.01 -0.33 -11.20
C ARG A 169 1.06 -0.06 -10.11
N TYR A 170 2.05 0.77 -10.41
CA TYR A 170 3.05 1.24 -9.45
C TYR A 170 2.90 2.76 -9.31
N THR A 171 2.12 3.21 -8.31
CA THR A 171 1.98 4.66 -8.07
C THR A 171 2.93 5.12 -6.97
N THR A 172 3.84 6.03 -7.30
CA THR A 172 4.63 6.80 -6.32
C THR A 172 3.79 7.85 -5.57
N VAL A 173 2.52 8.02 -5.97
CA VAL A 173 1.57 8.99 -5.40
C VAL A 173 1.43 8.83 -3.88
N HIS A 174 1.40 7.59 -3.37
CA HIS A 174 1.29 7.33 -1.93
C HIS A 174 2.55 7.78 -1.16
N TYR A 175 3.73 7.67 -1.76
CA TYR A 175 4.98 8.16 -1.18
C TYR A 175 5.05 9.69 -1.18
N LEU A 176 4.55 10.34 -2.23
CA LEU A 176 4.47 11.81 -2.29
C LEU A 176 3.50 12.36 -1.24
N ALA A 177 2.35 11.74 -1.05
CA ALA A 177 1.39 12.16 -0.04
C ALA A 177 1.95 12.04 1.40
N ALA A 178 2.83 11.06 1.65
CA ALA A 178 3.53 10.93 2.93
C ALA A 178 4.53 12.06 3.22
N VAL A 179 4.86 12.88 2.22
CA VAL A 179 5.72 14.08 2.35
C VAL A 179 4.95 15.37 1.97
N ASP A 180 3.62 15.37 2.08
CA ASP A 180 2.74 16.52 1.77
C ASP A 180 2.85 17.04 0.31
N HIS A 181 3.18 16.16 -0.64
CA HIS A 181 3.23 16.45 -2.06
C HIS A 181 2.21 15.63 -2.87
N HIS A 182 1.88 16.07 -4.08
CA HIS A 182 1.09 15.34 -5.05
C HIS A 182 1.56 15.64 -6.48
N TYR A 183 1.12 14.84 -7.46
CA TYR A 183 1.36 15.15 -8.86
C TYR A 183 0.26 16.07 -9.41
N ASP A 184 0.65 17.08 -10.18
CA ASP A 184 -0.28 17.94 -10.92
C ASP A 184 -0.77 17.27 -12.23
N ALA A 185 -1.64 17.96 -12.96
CA ALA A 185 -2.19 17.51 -14.24
C ALA A 185 -1.15 17.33 -15.36
N ASN A 186 0.08 17.79 -15.16
CA ASN A 186 1.20 17.69 -16.09
C ASN A 186 2.21 16.62 -15.64
N GLY A 187 2.01 15.99 -14.48
CA GLY A 187 2.94 15.02 -13.90
C GLY A 187 4.08 15.65 -13.10
N ASN A 188 4.01 16.94 -12.76
CA ASN A 188 4.98 17.60 -11.89
C ASN A 188 4.65 17.37 -10.41
N ILE A 189 5.68 17.34 -9.57
CA ILE A 189 5.53 17.23 -8.12
C ILE A 189 5.23 18.62 -7.54
N VAL A 190 4.09 18.77 -6.89
CA VAL A 190 3.60 20.03 -6.29
C VAL A 190 3.15 19.83 -4.84
N PRO A 191 3.21 20.85 -3.98
CA PRO A 191 2.73 20.75 -2.60
C PRO A 191 1.23 20.43 -2.54
N GLN A 192 0.79 19.67 -1.54
CA GLN A 192 -0.62 19.39 -1.30
C GLN A 192 -1.35 20.67 -0.84
N PRO A 193 -2.63 20.88 -1.19
CA PRO A 193 -3.40 22.04 -0.71
C PRO A 193 -3.45 22.09 0.83
N GLU A 194 -3.33 23.28 1.44
CA GLU A 194 -3.26 23.50 2.91
C GLU A 194 -4.29 22.71 3.72
N VAL A 195 -5.50 22.52 3.19
CA VAL A 195 -6.60 21.77 3.85
C VAL A 195 -6.28 20.27 4.05
N ARG A 196 -5.26 19.74 3.39
CA ARG A 196 -4.87 18.32 3.44
C ARG A 196 -3.44 18.09 3.95
N GLN A 197 -2.67 19.15 4.19
CA GLN A 197 -1.33 19.03 4.76
C GLN A 197 -1.43 18.53 6.20
N ILE A 198 -0.62 17.54 6.55
CA ILE A 198 -0.57 17.00 7.93
C ILE A 198 0.49 17.75 8.76
N TYR A 199 1.39 18.50 8.11
CA TYR A 199 2.38 19.38 8.73
C TYR A 199 2.30 20.83 8.24
#